data_AF-A0A5C3QKC2-F1
#
_entry.id   AF-A0A5C3QKC2-F1
#
_cell.length_a   1.000
_cell.length_b   1.000
_cell.length_c   1.000
_cell.angle_alpha   90.00
_cell.angle_beta   90.00
_cell.angle_gamma   90.00
#
_symmetry.space_group_name_H-M   'P 1'
#
loop_
_entity.id
_entity.type
_entity.pdbx_description
1 polymer ?
#
loop_
_entity_poly.entity_id
_entity_poly.type
_entity_poly.pdbx_seq_one_letter_code
_entity_poly.pdbx_strand_id
1 'polypeptide(L)'
;MRLNVTLPLIAFTGSAHAGLIAYGLCQTGCNTLAVACYSAAGFTFGTVVAAAATPAVLVACNTGLGTCSAACAATALIAPIP
;
A
#
# COMPACT_ATOMS: atom_id res chain seq x y z
N MET A 1 29.97 -20.34 -37.79
CA MET A 1 29.09 -19.40 -37.07
C MET A 1 29.61 -19.26 -35.64
N ARG A 2 30.30 -18.15 -35.33
CA ARG A 2 30.77 -17.85 -33.97
C ARG A 2 29.65 -17.08 -33.28
N LEU A 3 28.86 -17.79 -32.47
CA LEU A 3 27.79 -17.18 -31.68
C LEU A 3 28.46 -16.32 -30.59
N ASN A 4 28.35 -15.00 -30.71
CA ASN A 4 29.00 -14.04 -29.82
C ASN A 4 28.26 -14.03 -28.47
N VAL A 5 28.81 -14.74 -27.49
CA VAL A 5 28.22 -14.98 -26.14
C VAL A 5 28.18 -13.72 -25.26
N THR A 6 28.58 -12.56 -25.76
CA THR A 6 28.65 -11.32 -24.98
C THR A 6 27.32 -10.60 -24.74
N LEU A 7 26.20 -11.06 -25.31
CA LEU A 7 24.91 -10.35 -25.24
C LEU A 7 23.91 -10.69 -24.11
N PRO A 8 24.02 -11.74 -23.27
CA PRO A 8 23.03 -11.94 -22.21
C PRO A 8 23.39 -11.23 -20.89
N LEU A 9 24.56 -10.59 -20.76
CA LEU A 9 25.04 -10.14 -19.45
C LEU A 9 24.46 -8.81 -18.93
N ILE A 10 23.60 -8.12 -19.70
CA ILE A 10 23.08 -6.78 -19.34
C ILE A 10 21.58 -6.84 -18.96
N ALA A 11 20.90 -7.98 -19.13
CA ALA A 11 19.47 -8.09 -18.84
C ALA A 11 19.14 -8.39 -17.35
N PHE A 12 20.13 -8.36 -16.45
CA PHE A 12 19.95 -8.52 -15.00
C PHE A 12 20.13 -7.21 -14.24
N THR A 13 19.65 -6.09 -14.80
CA THR A 13 19.34 -4.92 -13.96
C THR A 13 18.17 -5.31 -13.06
N GLY A 14 18.48 -5.82 -11.87
CA GLY A 14 17.48 -6.26 -10.91
C GLY A 14 16.43 -5.16 -10.70
N SER A 15 15.16 -5.51 -10.87
CA SER A 15 14.05 -4.64 -10.51
C SER A 15 14.28 -4.16 -9.08
N ALA A 16 14.61 -2.88 -8.92
CA ALA A 16 14.86 -2.31 -7.61
C ALA A 16 13.61 -2.58 -6.75
N HIS A 17 13.78 -3.23 -5.60
CA HIS A 17 12.69 -3.49 -4.64
C HIS A 17 12.12 -2.21 -4.01
N ALA A 18 12.48 -1.04 -4.53
CA ALA A 18 12.00 0.25 -4.05
C ALA A 18 10.48 0.39 -4.17
N GLY A 19 9.82 -0.31 -5.11
CA GLY A 19 8.34 -0.35 -5.14
C GLY A 19 7.73 -1.01 -3.89
N LEU A 20 8.31 -2.10 -3.39
CA LEU A 20 7.83 -2.78 -2.18
C LEU A 20 8.04 -1.91 -0.93
N ILE A 21 9.19 -1.25 -0.83
CA ILE A 21 9.48 -0.34 0.28
C ILE A 21 8.53 0.87 0.25
N ALA A 22 8.35 1.50 -0.92
CA ALA A 22 7.45 2.62 -1.10
C ALA A 22 6.00 2.25 -0.78
N TYR A 23 5.55 1.08 -1.22
CA TYR A 23 4.23 0.56 -0.87
C TYR A 23 4.07 0.36 0.64
N GLY A 24 5.06 -0.24 1.30
CA GLY A 24 5.04 -0.44 2.75
C GLY A 24 4.96 0.87 3.53
N LEU A 25 5.69 1.91 3.09
CA LEU A 25 5.62 3.23 3.72
C LEU A 25 4.26 3.90 3.48
N CYS A 26 3.74 3.82 2.26
CA CYS A 26 2.42 4.36 1.91
C CYS A 26 1.30 3.68 2.72
N GLN A 27 1.34 2.35 2.84
CA GLN A 27 0.43 1.56 3.68
C GLN A 27 0.50 1.99 5.15
N THR A 28 1.71 2.18 5.67
CA THR A 28 1.91 2.68 7.04
C THR A 28 1.22 4.03 7.21
N GLY A 29 1.40 4.95 6.26
CA GLY A 29 0.70 6.23 6.23
C GLY A 29 -0.82 6.09 6.27
N CYS A 30 -1.41 5.27 5.39
CA CYS A 30 -2.86 5.04 5.38
C CYS A 30 -3.37 4.49 6.72
N ASN A 31 -2.64 3.55 7.34
CA ASN A 31 -3.00 3.02 8.65
C ASN A 31 -2.91 4.08 9.76
N THR A 32 -1.91 4.96 9.73
CA THR A 32 -1.81 6.08 10.70
C THR A 32 -3.01 7.03 10.59
N LEU A 33 -3.47 7.31 9.37
CA LEU A 33 -4.68 8.11 9.13
C LEU A 33 -5.94 7.40 9.66
N ALA A 34 -6.05 6.09 9.45
CA ALA A 34 -7.16 5.30 9.99
C ALA A 34 -7.19 5.33 11.52
N VAL A 35 -6.03 5.18 12.18
CA VAL A 35 -5.89 5.31 13.64
C VAL A 35 -6.32 6.71 14.11
N ALA A 36 -5.89 7.77 13.43
CA ALA A 36 -6.28 9.14 13.77
C ALA A 36 -7.81 9.35 13.61
N CYS A 37 -8.41 8.85 12.53
CA CYS A 37 -9.85 8.93 12.28
C CYS A 37 -10.66 8.20 13.36
N TYR A 38 -10.25 6.98 13.73
CA TYR A 38 -10.87 6.21 14.82
C TYR A 38 -10.71 6.92 16.17
N SER A 39 -9.52 7.45 16.45
CA SER A 39 -9.24 8.16 17.71
C SER A 39 -10.10 9.42 17.84
N ALA A 40 -10.28 10.17 16.75
CA ALA A 40 -11.16 11.33 16.71
C ALA A 40 -12.63 10.96 16.97
N ALA A 41 -13.04 9.75 16.58
CA ALA A 41 -14.36 9.20 16.87
C ALA A 41 -14.46 8.55 18.28
N GLY A 42 -13.36 8.50 19.06
CA GLY A 42 -13.33 7.90 20.39
C GLY A 42 -13.20 6.37 20.40
N PHE A 43 -12.76 5.76 19.30
CA PHE A 43 -12.59 4.31 19.18
C PHE A 43 -11.11 3.94 19.01
N THR A 44 -10.76 2.72 19.43
CA THR A 44 -9.45 2.13 19.12
C THR A 44 -9.54 1.42 17.77
N PHE A 45 -8.56 1.65 16.89
CA PHE A 45 -8.52 0.99 15.59
C PHE A 45 -8.38 -0.53 15.72
N GLY A 46 -9.16 -1.28 14.93
CA GLY A 46 -9.13 -2.74 14.91
C GLY A 46 -9.91 -3.46 16.03
N THR A 47 -10.54 -2.72 16.96
CA THR A 47 -11.30 -3.35 18.07
C THR A 47 -12.79 -3.48 17.79
N VAL A 48 -13.30 -2.82 16.74
CA VAL A 48 -14.72 -2.84 16.38
C VAL A 48 -14.98 -3.90 15.31
N VAL A 49 -15.94 -4.79 15.59
CA VAL A 49 -16.38 -5.81 14.63
C VAL A 49 -17.25 -5.16 13.55
N ALA A 50 -16.97 -5.47 12.29
CA ALA A 50 -17.80 -5.05 11.17
C ALA A 50 -19.14 -5.81 11.20
N ALA A 51 -20.22 -5.08 11.49
CA ALA A 51 -21.57 -5.58 11.61
C ALA A 51 -22.58 -4.47 11.25
N ALA A 52 -23.87 -4.82 11.17
CA ALA A 52 -24.93 -3.84 10.86
C ALA A 52 -24.99 -2.67 11.86
N ALA A 53 -24.55 -2.87 13.11
CA ALA A 53 -24.51 -1.86 14.15
C ALA A 53 -23.19 -1.06 14.21
N THR A 54 -22.26 -1.26 13.28
CA THR A 54 -20.99 -0.50 13.26
C THR A 54 -21.27 0.99 13.08
N PRO A 55 -20.68 1.88 13.89
CA PRO A 55 -20.84 3.32 13.72
C PRO A 55 -20.44 3.77 12.32
N ALA A 56 -21.29 4.58 11.68
CA ALA A 56 -21.07 5.03 10.30
C ALA A 56 -19.73 5.75 10.10
N VAL A 57 -19.24 6.47 11.12
CA VAL A 57 -17.92 7.12 11.10
C VAL A 57 -16.78 6.11 10.93
N LEU A 58 -16.87 4.94 11.55
CA LEU A 58 -15.82 3.91 11.46
C LEU A 58 -15.86 3.18 10.12
N VAL A 59 -17.06 3.02 9.55
CA VAL A 59 -17.23 2.56 8.17
C VAL A 59 -16.53 3.54 7.22
N ALA A 60 -16.78 4.85 7.37
CA ALA A 60 -16.13 5.87 6.56
C ALA A 60 -14.60 5.90 6.74
N CYS A 61 -14.09 5.79 7.97
CA CYS A 61 -12.64 5.69 8.23
C CYS A 61 -12.00 4.49 7.49
N ASN A 62 -12.65 3.32 7.53
CA ASN A 62 -12.17 2.12 6.83
C ASN A 62 -12.30 2.22 5.31
N THR A 63 -13.36 2.85 4.81
CA THR A 63 -13.49 3.13 3.37
C THR A 63 -12.34 4.02 2.90
N GLY A 64 -12.00 5.07 3.66
CA GLY A 64 -10.86 5.94 3.39
C GLY A 64 -9.53 5.18 3.42
N LEU A 65 -9.32 4.30 4.42
CA LEU A 65 -8.16 3.41 4.48
C LEU A 65 -8.06 2.54 3.22
N GLY A 66 -9.14 1.86 2.83
CA GLY A 66 -9.16 1.00 1.64
C GLY A 66 -8.85 1.77 0.35
N THR A 67 -9.43 2.96 0.16
CA THR A 67 -9.14 3.82 -1.00
C THR A 67 -7.67 4.26 -1.02
N CYS A 68 -7.12 4.66 0.13
CA CYS A 68 -5.70 5.04 0.27
C CYS A 68 -4.79 3.86 -0.07
N SER A 69 -5.06 2.68 0.49
CA SER A 69 -4.32 1.44 0.23
C SER A 69 -4.36 1.02 -1.24
N ALA A 70 -5.51 1.12 -1.89
CA ALA A 70 -5.65 0.82 -3.31
C ALA A 70 -4.82 1.77 -4.18
N ALA A 71 -4.81 3.06 -3.85
CA ALA A 71 -3.96 4.04 -4.51
C ALA A 71 -2.47 3.73 -4.29
N CYS A 72 -2.04 3.40 -3.07
CA CYS A 72 -0.67 2.97 -2.78
C CYS A 72 -0.26 1.75 -3.61
N ALA A 73 -1.13 0.75 -3.76
CA ALA A 73 -0.84 -0.40 -4.60
C ALA A 73 -0.65 0.00 -6.07
N ALA A 74 -1.52 0.85 -6.60
CA ALA A 74 -1.42 1.33 -7.98
C ALA A 74 -0.15 2.15 -8.24
N THR A 75 0.24 3.03 -7.32
CA THR A 75 1.31 4.02 -7.54
C THR A 75 2.68 3.59 -7.03
N ALA A 76 2.74 2.81 -5.95
CA ALA A 76 4.02 2.44 -5.34
C ALA A 76 4.41 0.99 -5.61
N LEU A 77 3.44 0.08 -5.79
CA LEU A 77 3.72 -1.35 -6.00
C LEU A 77 3.87 -1.71 -7.49
N ILE A 78 3.03 -1.13 -8.36
CA ILE A 78 2.92 -1.50 -9.78
C ILE A 78 3.62 -0.49 -10.70
N ALA A 79 3.75 0.78 -10.29
CA ALA A 79 4.34 1.80 -11.16
C ALA A 79 5.87 1.58 -11.32
N PRO A 80 6.41 1.75 -12.54
CA PRO A 80 7.86 1.79 -12.74
C PRO A 80 8.42 3.00 -11.99
N ILE A 81 9.24 2.74 -10.98
CA ILE A 81 10.08 3.76 -10.35
C ILE A 81 11.19 4.16 -11.35
N PRO A 82 11.39 5.46 -11.63
CA PRO A 82 12.45 5.93 -12.52
C PRO A 82 13.85 5.62 -11.97
#